data_AF-A0A5D2V551-F1
#
_entry.id   AF-A0A5D2V551-F1
#
_cell.length_a   1.000
_cell.length_b   1.000
_cell.length_c   1.000
_cell.angle_alpha   90.00
_cell.angle_beta   90.00
_cell.angle_gamma   90.00
#
_symmetry.space_group_name_H-M   'P 1'
#
loop_
_entity.id
_entity.type
_entity.pdbx_description
1 polymer ?
#
loop_
_entity_poly.entity_id
_entity_poly.type
_entity_poly.pdbx_seq_one_letter_code
_entity_poly.pdbx_strand_id
1 'polypeptide(L)' 'MGFPCVLEAFTSIFKTGSISNKCCGELFVLGKVCTLENPLFKYVSPATIIAQSIQTWNNCLALIDSPSPSA' A
#
# COMPACT_ATOMS: atom_id res chain seq x y z
N MET A 1 -7.66 0.76 14.50
CA MET A 1 -6.20 0.89 14.71
C MET A 1 -5.51 0.08 13.61
N GLY A 2 -5.07 0.72 12.53
CA GLY A 2 -4.45 0.06 11.36
C GLY A 2 -4.04 1.06 10.27
N PHE A 3 -4.70 2.22 10.25
CA PHE A 3 -4.34 3.39 9.45
C PHE A 3 -2.88 3.88 9.61
N PRO A 4 -2.26 3.91 10.82
CA PRO A 4 -0.88 4.40 10.95
C PRO A 4 0.14 3.47 10.30
N CYS A 5 -0.07 2.15 10.33
CA CYS A 5 0.86 1.19 9.72
C CYS A 5 0.70 1.05 8.21
N VAL A 6 -0.52 1.25 7.70
CA VAL A 6 -0.74 1.40 6.25
C VAL A 6 -0.03 2.65 5.73
N LEU A 7 -0.09 3.77 6.47
CA LEU A 7 0.59 5.01 6.09
C LEU A 7 2.13 4.89 6.18
N GLU A 8 2.63 4.23 7.22
CA GLU A 8 4.06 3.97 7.38
C GLU A 8 4.59 3.07 6.25
N ALA A 9 3.87 1.98 5.92
CA ALA A 9 4.20 1.15 4.77
C ALA A 9 4.20 1.96 3.48
N PHE A 10 3.18 2.77 3.25
CA PHE A 10 3.09 3.61 2.06
C PHE A 10 4.27 4.57 1.92
N THR A 11 4.64 5.23 3.01
CA THR A 11 5.75 6.20 3.04
C THR A 11 7.11 5.51 2.91
N SER A 12 7.25 4.35 3.56
CA SER A 12 8.44 3.53 3.54
C SER A 12 8.76 3.03 2.13
N ILE A 13 7.75 2.59 1.36
CA ILE A 13 7.89 2.15 -0.04
C ILE A 13 8.75 3.12 -0.88
N PHE A 14 8.55 4.42 -0.68
CA PHE A 14 9.19 5.44 -1.50
C PHE A 14 10.46 6.05 -0.91
N LYS A 15 10.67 5.92 0.42
CA LYS A 15 11.79 6.57 1.11
C LYS A 15 12.88 5.60 1.55
N THR A 16 12.51 4.50 2.20
CA THR A 16 13.45 3.66 2.95
C THR A 16 13.36 2.18 2.61
N GLY A 17 12.26 1.71 2.01
CA GLY A 17 12.00 0.30 1.74
C GLY A 17 11.82 -0.56 3.00
N SER A 18 11.85 0.04 4.19
CA SER A 18 11.78 -0.63 5.49
C SER A 18 10.68 -0.05 6.39
N ILE A 19 9.85 -0.89 7.00
CA ILE A 19 8.83 -0.48 7.97
C ILE A 19 9.28 -0.81 9.40
N SER A 20 8.68 -0.16 10.39
CA SER A 20 8.92 -0.44 11.81
C SER A 20 8.45 -1.84 12.19
N ASN A 21 9.15 -2.48 13.13
CA ASN A 21 8.76 -3.79 13.68
C ASN A 21 7.32 -3.80 14.23
N LYS A 22 6.86 -2.67 14.78
CA LYS A 22 5.48 -2.52 15.24
C LYS A 22 4.49 -2.71 14.10
N CYS A 23 4.73 -2.02 12.98
CA CYS A 23 3.85 -2.08 11.82
C CYS A 23 4.01 -3.36 11.01
N CYS A 24 5.20 -3.97 11.04
CA CYS A 24 5.39 -5.32 10.57
C CYS A 24 4.51 -6.32 11.33
N GLY A 25 4.46 -6.24 12.67
CA GLY A 25 3.57 -7.09 13.47
C GLY A 25 2.10 -6.95 13.12
N GLU A 26 1.60 -5.70 12.96
CA GLU A 26 0.22 -5.44 12.54
C GLU A 26 -0.08 -5.95 11.12
N LEU A 27 0.85 -5.77 10.17
CA LEU A 27 0.69 -6.23 8.80
C LEU A 27 0.81 -7.76 8.66
N PHE A 28 1.64 -8.40 9.49
CA PHE A 28 1.77 -9.85 9.54
C PHE A 28 0.46 -10.51 10.00
N VAL A 29 -0.23 -9.93 10.98
CA VAL A 29 -1.57 -10.38 11.40
C VAL A 29 -2.58 -10.27 10.26
N LEU A 30 -2.40 -9.30 9.36
CA LEU A 30 -3.19 -9.13 8.13
C LEU A 30 -2.69 -10.00 6.95
N GLY A 31 -1.75 -10.93 7.20
CA GLY A 31 -1.21 -11.85 6.21
C GLY A 31 -0.27 -11.20 5.18
N LYS A 32 0.25 -10.01 5.47
CA LYS A 32 1.18 -9.30 4.57
C LYS A 32 2.62 -9.40 5.07
N VAL A 33 3.54 -9.57 4.12
CA VAL A 33 4.98 -9.69 4.39
C VAL A 33 5.57 -8.30 4.60
N CYS A 34 6.43 -8.15 5.61
CA CYS A 34 6.97 -6.85 6.05
C CYS A 34 8.12 -6.33 5.20
N THR A 35 8.70 -7.18 4.34
CA THR A 35 9.75 -6.80 3.41
C THR A 35 9.11 -6.36 2.11
N LEU A 36 9.16 -5.05 1.85
CA LEU A 36 8.76 -4.50 0.56
C LEU A 36 9.91 -4.55 -0.47
N GLU A 37 10.85 -5.45 -0.31
CA GLU A 37 11.78 -5.78 -1.40
C GLU A 37 11.08 -6.74 -2.36
N ASN A 38 10.03 -6.27 -3.04
CA ASN A 38 9.53 -6.98 -4.20
C ASN A 38 10.44 -6.64 -5.39
N PRO A 39 11.16 -7.62 -5.96
CA PRO A 39 12.06 -7.39 -7.10
C PRO A 39 11.37 -6.79 -8.33
N LEU A 40 10.04 -6.87 -8.43
CA LEU A 40 9.26 -6.18 -9.46
C LEU A 40 9.43 -4.66 -9.44
N PHE A 41 9.68 -4.05 -8.28
CA PHE A 41 9.84 -2.60 -8.15
C PHE A 41 11.28 -2.12 -8.34
N LYS A 42 12.26 -3.04 -8.41
CA LYS A 42 13.68 -2.71 -8.59
C LYS A 42 13.96 -2.00 -9.92
N TYR A 43 13.12 -2.23 -10.93
CA TYR A 43 13.29 -1.71 -12.29
C TYR A 43 12.32 -0.57 -12.63
N VAL A 44 11.46 -0.19 -11.69
CA VAL A 44 10.40 0.79 -11.91
C VAL A 44 10.74 2.04 -11.12
N SER A 45 10.67 3.22 -11.75
CA SER A 45 11.01 4.45 -11.04
C SER A 45 10.05 4.70 -9.88
N PRO A 46 10.51 5.24 -8.74
CA PRO A 46 9.65 5.58 -7.61
C PRO A 46 8.44 6.43 -8.03
N ALA A 47 8.64 7.40 -8.94
CA ALA A 47 7.57 8.24 -9.47
C ALA A 47 6.47 7.44 -10.19
N THR A 48 6.86 6.43 -10.98
CA THR A 48 5.91 5.55 -11.67
C THR A 48 5.12 4.71 -10.68
N ILE A 49 5.77 4.18 -9.64
CA ILE A 49 5.10 3.39 -8.59
C ILE A 49 4.11 4.27 -7.80
N ILE A 50 4.48 5.51 -7.46
CA ILE A 50 3.56 6.48 -6.81
C ILE A 50 2.33 6.70 -7.69
N ALA A 51 2.53 7.01 -8.98
CA ALA A 51 1.43 7.30 -9.89
C ALA A 51 0.48 6.11 -10.06
N GLN A 52 1.02 4.90 -10.23
CA GLN A 52 0.21 3.67 -10.33
C GLN A 52 -0.54 3.36 -9.04
N SER A 53 0.09 3.58 -7.89
CA SER A 53 -0.57 3.36 -6.60
C SER A 53 -1.69 4.36 -6.36
N ILE A 54 -1.49 5.65 -6.68
CA ILE A 54 -2.55 6.67 -6.60
C ILE A 54 -3.70 6.31 -7.52
N GLN A 55 -3.42 5.92 -8.76
CA GLN A 55 -4.46 5.56 -9.73
C GLN A 55 -5.26 4.34 -9.24
N THR A 56 -4.59 3.32 -8.72
CA THR A 56 -5.24 2.12 -8.16
C THR A 56 -6.14 2.47 -6.98
N TRP A 57 -5.67 3.34 -6.08
CA TRP A 57 -6.47 3.83 -4.96
C TRP A 57 -7.68 4.64 -5.38
N ASN A 58 -7.54 5.55 -6.34
CA ASN A 58 -8.68 6.30 -6.87
C ASN A 58 -9.72 5.37 -7.52
N ASN A 59 -9.29 4.32 -8.21
CA ASN A 59 -10.19 3.32 -8.78
C ASN A 59 -10.94 2.54 -7.69
N CYS A 60 -10.26 2.14 -6.61
CA CYS A 60 -10.91 1.50 -5.47
C CYS A 60 -11.90 2.44 -4.78
N LEU A 61 -11.55 3.71 -4.63
CA LEU A 61 -12.44 4.72 -4.04
C LEU A 61 -13.72 4.87 -4.88
N ALA A 62 -13.58 4.97 -6.20
CA ALA A 62 -14.69 5.07 -7.13
C ALA A 62 -15.64 3.85 -7.08
N LEU A 63 -15.13 2.66 -6.73
CA LEU A 63 -15.95 1.47 -6.52
C LEU A 63 -16.74 1.50 -5.21
N ILE A 64 -16.22 2.18 -4.16
CA ILE A 64 -16.91 2.36 -2.88
C ILE A 64 -18.00 3.44 -3.00
N ASP A 65 -17.70 4.52 -3.71
CA ASP A 65 -18.65 5.61 -3.99
C ASP A 65 -19.68 5.26 -5.08
N SER A 66 -19.48 4.13 -5.79
CA SER A 66 -20.46 3.65 -6.74
C SER A 66 -21.70 3.18 -5.99
N PRO A 67 -22.91 3.67 -6.32
CA PRO A 67 -24.12 3.11 -5.75
C PRO A 67 -24.13 1.61 -6.06
N SER A 68 -24.25 0.78 -5.02
CA SER A 68 -24.46 -0.65 -5.25
C SER A 68 -25.60 -0.81 -6.25
N PRO A 69 -25.44 -1.65 -7.28
CA PRO A 69 -26.57 -2.04 -8.09
C PRO A 69 -27.50 -2.81 -7.16
N SER A 70 -28.47 -2.11 -6.56
CA SER A 70 -29.55 -2.72 -5.82
C SER A 70 -30.31 -3.60 -6.82
N ALA A 71 -30.25 -4.91 -6.62
CA ALA A 71 -31.06 -5.89 -7.32
C ALA A 71 -32.51 -5.85 -6.81
#